data_AF-A0A5S9M299-F1
#
_entry.id   AF-A0A5S9M299-F1
#
_cell.length_a   1.000
_cell.length_b   1.000
_cell.length_c   1.000
_cell.angle_alpha   90.00
_cell.angle_beta   90.00
_cell.angle_gamma   90.00
#
_symmetry.space_group_name_H-M   'P 1'
#
loop_
_entity.id
_entity.type
_entity.pdbx_description
1 polymer ?
#
loop_
_entity_poly.entity_id
_entity_poly.type
_entity_poly.pdbx_seq_one_letter_code
_entity_poly.pdbx_strand_id
1 'polypeptide(L)'
;MKSIQYPFMPEEGMTEEAEVKIHQSSHARYFEDFLKFVEYGESMPEIMKSQVMNMVQEQVFETLQDESEELKQFEEDLEIWEASEKREIRETLDTEQVTQAASHIVEQTPDITMKMRLGETEIKGLLADFGQSIHIAKLNNRYVVLVEADQIVFEKGSTPVEFHKPNGLKRGGQPADAKKSL
;
A
#
# COMPACT_ATOMS: atom_id res chain seq x y z
N MET A 1 -66.23 1.96 39.37
CA MET A 1 -66.08 1.40 38.01
C MET A 1 -65.20 2.35 37.20
N LYS A 2 -64.01 1.91 36.78
CA LYS A 2 -63.23 2.54 35.71
C LYS A 2 -63.15 1.51 34.58
N SER A 3 -63.79 1.82 33.46
CA SER A 3 -63.72 1.01 32.24
C SER A 3 -62.30 1.10 31.69
N ILE A 4 -61.64 -0.04 31.54
CA ILE A 4 -60.39 -0.11 30.79
C ILE A 4 -60.82 -0.08 29.32
N GLN A 5 -60.66 1.06 28.65
CA GLN A 5 -60.76 1.12 27.19
C GLN A 5 -59.54 0.37 26.64
N TYR A 6 -59.78 -0.72 25.92
CA TYR A 6 -58.73 -1.36 25.12
C TYR A 6 -58.42 -0.44 23.94
N PRO A 7 -57.19 0.09 23.81
CA PRO A 7 -56.81 0.85 22.63
C PRO A 7 -56.71 -0.14 21.47
N PHE A 8 -57.50 0.11 20.42
CA PHE A 8 -57.40 -0.44 19.06
C PHE A 8 -56.88 -1.89 18.95
N MET A 9 -57.80 -2.85 18.94
CA MET A 9 -57.50 -4.21 18.49
C MET A 9 -57.60 -4.25 16.96
N PRO A 10 -56.50 -4.53 16.21
CA PRO A 10 -56.56 -4.61 14.76
C PRO A 10 -57.41 -5.81 14.32
N GLU A 11 -58.23 -5.62 13.28
CA GLU A 11 -59.12 -6.66 12.73
C GLU A 11 -58.34 -7.73 11.95
N GLU A 12 -58.90 -8.95 11.88
CA GLU A 12 -58.30 -10.08 11.16
C GLU A 12 -58.02 -9.73 9.69
N GLY A 13 -56.74 -9.67 9.33
CA GLY A 13 -56.27 -9.33 7.98
C GLY A 13 -55.52 -8.00 7.86
N MET A 14 -55.41 -7.21 8.94
CA MET A 14 -54.54 -6.04 8.97
C MET A 14 -53.07 -6.41 9.24
N THR A 15 -52.17 -6.05 8.32
CA THR A 15 -50.71 -6.05 8.58
C THR A 15 -50.31 -4.72 9.21
N GLU A 16 -49.90 -4.74 10.48
CA GLU A 16 -49.21 -3.62 11.11
C GLU A 16 -47.71 -3.71 10.85
N GLU A 17 -47.07 -2.57 10.57
CA GLU A 17 -45.60 -2.48 10.52
C GLU A 17 -45.06 -2.51 11.96
N ALA A 18 -44.77 -3.71 12.47
CA ALA A 18 -44.11 -3.88 13.75
C ALA A 18 -42.62 -3.50 13.62
N GLU A 19 -42.23 -2.38 14.23
CA GLU A 19 -40.83 -1.97 14.29
C GLU A 19 -40.09 -2.80 15.37
N VAL A 20 -39.30 -3.78 14.94
CA VAL A 20 -38.48 -4.58 15.86
C VAL A 20 -37.30 -3.75 16.34
N LYS A 21 -37.34 -3.24 17.58
CA LYS A 21 -36.18 -2.61 18.21
C LYS A 21 -35.15 -3.66 18.62
N ILE A 22 -34.12 -3.83 17.79
CA ILE A 22 -32.98 -4.69 18.08
C ILE A 22 -32.13 -4.03 19.18
N HIS A 23 -32.20 -4.55 20.40
CA HIS A 23 -31.34 -4.11 21.49
C HIS A 23 -29.92 -4.67 21.30
N GLN A 24 -28.98 -3.78 20.98
CA GLN A 24 -27.54 -4.03 20.76
C GLN A 24 -26.76 -4.41 22.04
N SER A 25 -27.36 -5.06 23.02
CA SER A 25 -26.72 -5.37 24.32
C SER A 25 -26.10 -6.77 24.42
N SER A 26 -26.26 -7.63 23.40
CA SER A 26 -25.80 -9.03 23.44
C SER A 26 -24.56 -9.35 22.58
N HIS A 27 -24.04 -8.41 21.77
CA HIS A 27 -22.92 -8.69 20.85
C HIS A 27 -21.51 -8.61 21.49
N ALA A 28 -21.36 -8.03 22.68
CA ALA A 28 -20.04 -7.83 23.28
C ALA A 28 -19.42 -9.12 23.88
N ARG A 29 -20.23 -10.02 24.46
CA ARG A 29 -19.71 -11.25 25.09
C ARG A 29 -19.20 -12.29 24.09
N TYR A 30 -19.77 -12.34 22.89
CA TYR A 30 -19.30 -13.27 21.86
C TYR A 30 -17.88 -12.90 21.38
N PHE A 31 -17.57 -11.60 21.27
CA PHE A 31 -16.25 -11.14 20.84
C PHE A 31 -15.12 -11.48 21.84
N GLU A 32 -15.37 -11.42 23.14
CA GLU A 32 -14.37 -11.73 24.17
C GLU A 32 -13.93 -13.20 24.15
N ASP A 33 -14.84 -14.12 23.80
CA ASP A 33 -14.52 -15.54 23.70
C ASP A 33 -13.73 -15.88 22.43
N PHE A 34 -13.84 -15.08 21.36
CA PHE A 34 -13.02 -15.22 20.16
C PHE A 34 -11.57 -14.73 20.36
N LEU A 35 -11.34 -13.69 21.18
CA LEU A 35 -9.99 -13.14 21.42
C LEU A 35 -9.01 -14.16 22.01
N LYS A 36 -9.49 -15.17 22.76
CA LYS A 36 -8.65 -16.24 23.32
C LYS A 36 -8.04 -17.16 22.24
N PHE A 37 -8.62 -17.17 21.04
CA PHE A 37 -8.19 -17.96 19.90
C PHE A 37 -7.63 -17.11 18.76
N VAL A 38 -7.58 -15.79 18.93
CA VAL A 38 -6.90 -14.89 18.00
C VAL A 38 -5.44 -14.81 18.43
N GLU A 39 -4.58 -15.57 17.75
CA GLU A 39 -3.16 -15.28 17.80
C GLU A 39 -2.94 -13.93 17.15
N TYR A 40 -2.44 -12.96 17.92
CA TYR A 40 -1.90 -11.73 17.36
C TYR A 40 -0.65 -12.13 16.57
N GLY A 41 -0.80 -12.33 15.26
CA GLY A 41 0.32 -12.51 14.36
C GLY A 41 1.28 -11.33 14.45
N GLU A 42 2.49 -11.51 13.93
CA GLU A 42 3.47 -10.43 13.79
C GLU A 42 2.81 -9.21 13.14
N SER A 43 3.17 -8.02 13.60
CA SER A 43 2.62 -6.81 12.99
C SER A 43 3.06 -6.72 11.52
N MET A 44 2.22 -6.17 10.65
CA MET A 44 2.59 -5.99 9.22
C MET A 44 3.98 -5.34 9.01
N PRO A 45 4.39 -4.32 9.81
CA PRO A 45 5.76 -3.79 9.75
C PRO A 45 6.85 -4.81 10.09
N GLU A 46 6.61 -5.71 11.04
CA GLU A 46 7.54 -6.79 11.42
C GLU A 46 7.65 -7.85 10.33
N ILE A 47 6.53 -8.24 9.70
CA ILE A 47 6.51 -9.17 8.56
C ILE A 47 7.28 -8.58 7.38
N MET A 48 7.03 -7.31 7.03
CA MET A 48 7.77 -6.64 5.95
C MET A 48 9.26 -6.54 6.29
N LYS A 49 9.58 -6.27 7.55
CA LYS A 49 10.96 -6.20 8.03
C LYS A 49 11.65 -7.55 7.89
N SER A 50 11.07 -8.62 8.41
CA SER A 50 11.67 -9.96 8.36
C SER A 50 11.90 -10.43 6.94
N GLN A 51 10.94 -10.22 6.03
CA GLN A 51 11.06 -10.60 4.63
C GLN A 51 12.16 -9.82 3.89
N VAL A 52 12.23 -8.50 4.11
CA VAL A 52 13.33 -7.69 3.55
C VAL A 52 14.67 -8.13 4.12
N MET A 53 14.75 -8.40 5.43
CA MET A 53 15.99 -8.88 6.05
C MET A 53 16.44 -10.22 5.50
N ASN A 54 15.54 -11.19 5.38
CA ASN A 54 15.85 -12.50 4.84
C ASN A 54 16.42 -12.39 3.43
N MET A 55 15.77 -11.61 2.56
CA MET A 55 16.25 -11.43 1.18
C MET A 55 17.62 -10.76 1.12
N VAL A 56 17.83 -9.67 1.88
CA VAL A 56 19.12 -8.96 1.84
C VAL A 56 20.22 -9.85 2.44
N GLN A 57 19.92 -10.59 3.51
CA GLN A 57 20.84 -11.56 4.08
C GLN A 57 21.19 -12.67 3.08
N GLU A 58 20.21 -13.31 2.44
CA GLU A 58 20.44 -14.35 1.42
C GLU A 58 21.39 -13.86 0.32
N GLN A 59 21.15 -12.67 -0.22
CA GLN A 59 21.98 -12.11 -1.27
C GLN A 59 23.41 -11.78 -0.81
N VAL A 60 23.56 -11.30 0.42
CA VAL A 60 24.85 -10.95 1.00
C VAL A 60 25.65 -12.20 1.37
N PHE A 61 25.01 -13.23 1.94
CA PHE A 61 25.65 -14.51 2.24
C PHE A 61 26.07 -15.25 0.96
N GLU A 62 25.37 -15.07 -0.15
CA GLU A 62 25.81 -15.61 -1.45
C GLU A 62 27.04 -14.89 -2.04
N THR A 63 27.21 -13.60 -1.74
CA THR A 63 28.27 -12.77 -2.35
C THR A 63 29.51 -12.60 -1.48
N LEU A 64 29.37 -12.61 -0.16
CA LEU A 64 30.46 -12.33 0.77
C LEU A 64 30.92 -13.60 1.49
N GLN A 65 32.25 -13.72 1.69
CA GLN A 65 32.82 -14.77 2.53
C GLN A 65 32.56 -14.47 4.01
N ASP A 66 32.18 -15.51 4.77
CA ASP A 66 31.98 -15.45 6.22
C ASP A 66 33.18 -14.77 6.92
N GLU A 67 32.89 -13.80 7.79
CA GLU A 67 33.85 -13.00 8.60
C GLU A 67 34.61 -11.85 7.89
N SER A 68 34.22 -11.44 6.69
CA SER A 68 34.81 -10.26 6.05
C SER A 68 34.52 -8.95 6.81
N GLU A 69 35.40 -7.94 6.70
CA GLU A 69 35.12 -6.59 7.22
C GLU A 69 33.88 -5.95 6.55
N GLU A 70 33.58 -6.36 5.32
CA GLU A 70 32.42 -5.91 4.55
C GLU A 70 31.10 -6.42 5.15
N LEU A 71 31.06 -7.66 5.66
CA LEU A 71 29.90 -8.20 6.38
C LEU A 71 29.61 -7.39 7.66
N LYS A 72 30.65 -7.01 8.42
CA LYS A 72 30.47 -6.22 9.64
C LYS A 72 29.92 -4.83 9.34
N GLN A 73 30.42 -4.17 8.31
CA GLN A 73 29.89 -2.88 7.85
C GLN A 73 28.44 -3.02 7.38
N PHE A 74 28.12 -4.12 6.70
CA PHE A 74 26.77 -4.42 6.26
C PHE A 74 25.80 -4.63 7.45
N GLU A 75 26.20 -5.38 8.48
CA GLU A 75 25.42 -5.58 9.71
C GLU A 75 25.17 -4.26 10.45
N GLU A 76 26.18 -3.40 10.58
CA GLU A 76 26.04 -2.07 11.17
C GLU A 76 25.09 -1.18 10.36
N ASP A 77 25.23 -1.16 9.04
CA ASP A 77 24.34 -0.44 8.13
C ASP A 77 22.88 -0.92 8.23
N LEU A 78 22.69 -2.22 8.45
CA LEU A 78 21.40 -2.86 8.59
C LEU A 78 20.75 -2.47 9.92
N GLU A 79 21.49 -2.45 11.02
CA GLU A 79 21.01 -1.99 12.33
C GLU A 79 20.60 -0.50 12.30
N ILE A 80 21.42 0.34 11.66
CA ILE A 80 21.11 1.76 11.44
C ILE A 80 19.85 1.91 10.57
N TRP A 81 19.69 1.06 9.55
CA TRP A 81 18.52 1.04 8.69
C TRP A 81 17.24 0.66 9.46
N GLU A 82 17.32 -0.32 10.36
CA GLU A 82 16.20 -0.70 11.22
C GLU A 82 15.76 0.43 12.16
N ALA A 83 16.72 1.15 12.73
CA ALA A 83 16.48 2.19 13.71
C ALA A 83 15.97 3.52 13.10
N SER A 84 16.05 3.68 11.77
CA SER A 84 15.72 4.95 11.13
C SER A 84 14.23 5.19 10.95
N GLU A 85 13.75 6.34 11.46
CA GLU A 85 12.37 6.82 11.30
C GLU A 85 12.04 7.23 9.86
N LYS A 86 13.03 7.67 9.08
CA LYS A 86 12.88 8.10 7.68
C LYS A 86 13.93 7.43 6.82
N ARG A 87 13.47 6.72 5.79
CA ARG A 87 14.35 5.94 4.91
C ARG A 87 14.38 6.55 3.52
N GLU A 88 15.58 6.64 2.97
CA GLU A 88 15.82 7.01 1.57
C GLU A 88 16.03 5.73 0.73
N ILE A 89 15.85 5.85 -0.59
CA ILE A 89 16.13 4.75 -1.51
C ILE A 89 17.64 4.47 -1.54
N ARG A 90 18.05 3.20 -1.34
CA ARG A 90 19.47 2.81 -1.30
C ARG A 90 20.07 2.42 -2.66
N GLU A 91 19.23 2.21 -3.69
CA GLU A 91 19.66 1.78 -5.05
C GLU A 91 20.49 0.47 -5.06
N THR A 92 20.25 -0.43 -4.09
CA THR A 92 21.01 -1.69 -3.94
C THR A 92 20.40 -2.88 -4.67
N LEU A 93 19.07 -2.90 -4.81
CA LEU A 93 18.32 -3.98 -5.45
C LEU A 93 17.70 -3.50 -6.75
N ASP A 94 17.73 -4.35 -7.77
CA ASP A 94 17.01 -4.09 -9.01
C ASP A 94 15.51 -4.37 -8.88
N THR A 95 14.75 -4.02 -9.92
CA THR A 95 13.30 -4.18 -9.94
C THR A 95 12.86 -5.64 -9.85
N GLU A 96 13.59 -6.57 -10.46
CA GLU A 96 13.25 -7.98 -10.47
C GLU A 96 13.40 -8.58 -9.07
N GLN A 97 14.53 -8.30 -8.42
CA GLN A 97 14.80 -8.71 -7.04
C GLN A 97 13.75 -8.18 -6.07
N VAL A 98 13.41 -6.89 -6.16
CA VAL A 98 12.36 -6.29 -5.30
C VAL A 98 11.00 -6.92 -5.57
N THR A 99 10.67 -7.23 -6.83
CA THR A 99 9.38 -7.84 -7.20
C THR A 99 9.27 -9.26 -6.67
N GLN A 100 10.35 -10.04 -6.72
CA GLN A 100 10.41 -11.38 -6.15
C GLN A 100 10.24 -11.35 -4.62
N ALA A 101 10.90 -10.43 -3.93
CA ALA A 101 10.68 -10.23 -2.50
C ALA A 101 9.21 -9.89 -2.19
N ALA A 102 8.66 -8.96 -2.98
CA ALA A 102 7.31 -8.48 -2.81
C ALA A 102 6.27 -9.59 -3.03
N SER A 103 6.50 -10.54 -3.94
CA SER A 103 5.55 -11.62 -4.22
C SER A 103 5.26 -12.46 -2.98
N HIS A 104 6.27 -12.78 -2.18
CA HIS A 104 6.09 -13.52 -0.93
C HIS A 104 5.20 -12.78 0.08
N ILE A 105 5.36 -11.45 0.16
CA ILE A 105 4.54 -10.61 1.05
C ILE A 105 3.10 -10.51 0.52
N VAL A 106 2.95 -10.33 -0.79
CA VAL A 106 1.65 -10.21 -1.47
C VAL A 106 0.87 -11.52 -1.41
N GLU A 107 1.53 -12.68 -1.48
CA GLU A 107 0.89 -13.99 -1.30
C GLU A 107 0.22 -14.14 0.06
N GLN A 108 0.84 -13.60 1.11
CA GLN A 108 0.30 -13.62 2.47
C GLN A 108 -0.73 -12.51 2.70
N THR A 109 -0.47 -11.32 2.16
CA THR A 109 -1.34 -10.14 2.28
C THR A 109 -1.49 -9.43 0.93
N PRO A 110 -2.49 -9.80 0.12
CA PRO A 110 -2.66 -9.25 -1.23
C PRO A 110 -2.93 -7.74 -1.26
N ASP A 111 -3.63 -7.24 -0.24
CA ASP A 111 -4.08 -5.83 -0.17
C ASP A 111 -3.04 -4.90 0.47
N ILE A 112 -1.80 -5.37 0.64
CA ILE A 112 -0.75 -4.58 1.28
C ILE A 112 -0.44 -3.34 0.44
N THR A 113 -0.48 -2.16 1.07
CA THR A 113 -0.25 -0.89 0.38
C THR A 113 1.19 -0.44 0.50
N MET A 114 1.80 -0.03 -0.62
CA MET A 114 3.03 0.75 -0.61
C MET A 114 2.72 2.24 -0.53
N LYS A 115 3.57 2.98 0.20
CA LYS A 115 3.46 4.43 0.34
C LYS A 115 4.84 5.07 0.28
N MET A 116 5.03 6.02 -0.63
CA MET A 116 6.29 6.76 -0.77
C MET A 116 6.06 8.24 -1.05
N ARG A 117 7.11 9.05 -0.85
CA ARG A 117 7.09 10.49 -1.17
C ARG A 117 8.14 10.80 -2.22
N LEU A 118 7.71 11.36 -3.34
CA LEU A 118 8.58 11.88 -4.40
C LEU A 118 8.51 13.42 -4.36
N GLY A 119 9.50 14.06 -3.70
CA GLY A 119 9.46 15.49 -3.44
C GLY A 119 8.29 15.86 -2.52
N GLU A 120 7.30 16.59 -3.03
CA GLU A 120 6.06 16.93 -2.31
C GLU A 120 4.89 15.99 -2.65
N THR A 121 5.06 15.12 -3.66
CA THR A 121 4.00 14.22 -4.11
C THR A 121 4.01 12.93 -3.28
N GLU A 122 2.86 12.58 -2.71
CA GLU A 122 2.65 11.30 -2.04
C GLU A 122 2.08 10.29 -3.03
N ILE A 123 2.71 9.14 -3.14
CA ILE A 123 2.31 8.05 -4.04
C ILE A 123 1.88 6.88 -3.17
N LYS A 124 0.69 6.35 -3.47
CA LYS A 124 0.09 5.18 -2.81
C LYS A 124 -0.40 4.21 -3.88
N GLY A 125 -0.19 2.92 -3.64
CA GLY A 125 -0.65 1.83 -4.50
C GLY A 125 -0.56 0.50 -3.76
N LEU A 126 -1.02 -0.58 -4.37
CA LEU A 126 -0.78 -1.91 -3.81
C LEU A 126 0.68 -2.29 -4.05
N LEU A 127 1.31 -3.01 -3.13
CA LEU A 127 2.66 -3.52 -3.35
C LEU A 127 2.72 -4.43 -4.58
N ALA A 128 1.65 -5.17 -4.84
CA ALA A 128 1.47 -6.03 -6.02
C ALA A 128 1.58 -5.26 -7.36
N ASP A 129 1.29 -3.95 -7.36
CA ASP A 129 1.38 -3.11 -8.55
C ASP A 129 2.83 -2.71 -8.88
N PHE A 130 3.77 -2.88 -7.94
CA PHE A 130 5.18 -2.57 -8.16
C PHE A 130 5.78 -3.50 -9.22
N GLY A 131 6.45 -2.91 -10.22
CA GLY A 131 7.01 -3.64 -11.35
C GLY A 131 5.98 -4.05 -12.41
N GLN A 132 4.69 -3.80 -12.18
CA GLN A 132 3.61 -4.03 -13.16
C GLN A 132 3.07 -2.71 -13.70
N SER A 133 2.33 -1.97 -12.87
CA SER A 133 1.71 -0.68 -13.24
C SER A 133 2.41 0.50 -12.57
N ILE A 134 3.21 0.28 -11.52
CA ILE A 134 4.01 1.28 -10.83
C ILE A 134 5.49 0.97 -11.01
N HIS A 135 6.22 1.89 -11.62
CA HIS A 135 7.65 1.76 -11.91
C HIS A 135 8.44 2.94 -11.36
N ILE A 136 9.62 2.68 -10.79
CA ILE A 136 10.55 3.72 -10.35
C ILE A 136 11.77 3.71 -11.28
N ALA A 137 12.15 4.88 -11.78
CA ALA A 137 13.31 5.04 -12.63
C ALA A 137 14.11 6.30 -12.25
N LYS A 138 15.37 6.35 -12.70
CA LYS A 138 16.25 7.51 -12.54
C LYS A 138 16.55 8.12 -13.90
N LEU A 139 16.19 9.39 -14.09
CA LEU A 139 16.41 10.14 -15.34
C LEU A 139 17.14 11.45 -15.02
N ASN A 140 18.34 11.63 -15.60
CA ASN A 140 19.17 12.82 -15.39
C ASN A 140 19.38 13.15 -13.90
N ASN A 141 19.71 12.12 -13.10
CA ASN A 141 19.91 12.21 -11.66
C ASN A 141 18.67 12.62 -10.84
N ARG A 142 17.47 12.43 -11.39
CA ARG A 142 16.19 12.63 -10.69
C ARG A 142 15.38 11.34 -10.69
N TYR A 143 14.74 11.04 -9.58
CA TYR A 143 13.79 9.95 -9.48
C TYR A 143 12.49 10.31 -10.17
N VAL A 144 11.94 9.37 -10.91
CA VAL A 144 10.65 9.46 -11.60
C VAL A 144 9.87 8.21 -11.26
N VAL A 145 8.60 8.39 -10.91
CA VAL A 145 7.65 7.29 -10.81
C VAL A 145 6.72 7.34 -12.01
N LEU A 146 6.61 6.23 -12.71
CA LEU A 146 5.66 6.02 -13.79
C LEU A 146 4.51 5.18 -13.26
N VAL A 147 3.28 5.64 -13.49
CA VAL A 147 2.05 4.94 -13.11
C VAL A 147 1.22 4.74 -14.37
N GLU A 148 0.85 3.50 -14.64
CA GLU A 148 0.04 3.10 -15.79
C GLU A 148 -1.37 2.73 -15.33
N ALA A 149 -2.38 3.24 -16.02
CA ALA A 149 -3.79 2.96 -15.76
C ALA A 149 -4.62 3.19 -17.03
N ASP A 150 -5.77 2.52 -17.12
CA ASP A 150 -6.68 2.65 -18.26
C ASP A 150 -7.41 4.01 -18.32
N GLN A 151 -7.58 4.65 -17.16
CA GLN A 151 -8.32 5.91 -17.04
C GLN A 151 -7.78 6.78 -15.90
N ILE A 152 -7.99 8.10 -16.04
CA ILE A 152 -7.72 9.09 -15.00
C ILE A 152 -9.06 9.64 -14.54
N VAL A 153 -9.34 9.55 -13.23
CA VAL A 153 -10.58 10.05 -12.62
C VAL A 153 -10.25 11.21 -11.70
N PHE A 154 -11.00 12.30 -11.84
CA PHE A 154 -10.89 13.48 -10.99
C PHE A 154 -12.09 13.55 -10.05
N GLU A 155 -11.86 13.95 -8.79
CA GLU A 155 -12.95 14.32 -7.89
C GLU A 155 -13.65 15.59 -8.37
N LYS A 156 -14.87 15.82 -7.87
CA LYS A 156 -15.65 17.01 -8.24
C LYS A 156 -14.96 18.28 -7.77
N GLY A 157 -14.34 18.98 -8.72
CA GLY A 157 -13.69 20.28 -8.57
C GLY A 157 -13.17 20.68 -9.94
N SER A 158 -13.18 21.96 -10.29
CA SER A 158 -12.77 22.39 -11.63
C SER A 158 -11.26 22.64 -11.67
N THR A 159 -10.48 21.68 -12.19
CA THR A 159 -9.07 21.89 -12.51
C THR A 159 -8.89 21.97 -14.03
N PRO A 160 -8.10 22.93 -14.56
CA PRO A 160 -7.83 22.97 -15.99
C PRO A 160 -7.13 21.71 -16.54
N VAL A 161 -6.50 20.92 -15.67
CA VAL A 161 -5.77 19.70 -16.02
C VAL A 161 -6.69 18.63 -16.60
N GLU A 162 -7.97 18.61 -16.23
CA GLU A 162 -8.99 17.69 -16.77
C GLU A 162 -9.16 17.80 -18.30
N PHE A 163 -8.79 18.95 -18.88
CA PHE A 163 -8.86 19.19 -20.32
C PHE A 163 -7.51 18.98 -21.03
N HIS A 164 -6.49 18.51 -20.32
CA HIS A 164 -5.18 18.27 -20.90
C HIS A 164 -5.26 17.15 -21.95
N LYS A 165 -4.74 17.42 -23.16
CA LYS A 165 -4.51 16.39 -24.18
C LYS A 165 -3.10 15.82 -24.01
N PRO A 166 -2.93 14.57 -23.55
CA PRO A 166 -1.61 13.99 -23.37
C PRO A 166 -0.85 13.90 -24.70
N ASN A 167 0.41 14.29 -24.67
CA ASN A 167 1.34 13.98 -25.76
C ASN A 167 2.03 12.64 -25.46
N GLY A 168 2.52 11.95 -26.49
CA GLY A 168 3.39 10.79 -26.29
C GLY A 168 4.62 11.16 -25.44
N LEU A 169 5.09 10.22 -24.62
CA LEU A 169 6.24 10.42 -23.75
C LEU A 169 7.48 10.72 -24.62
N LYS A 170 7.92 11.98 -24.63
CA LYS A 170 9.18 12.37 -25.28
C LYS A 170 10.31 12.02 -24.33
N ARG A 171 11.25 11.16 -24.79
CA ARG A 171 12.50 10.86 -24.08
C ARG A 171 13.18 12.17 -23.69
N GLY A 172 13.22 12.49 -22.40
CA GLY A 172 13.81 13.72 -21.91
C GLY A 172 15.32 13.73 -22.17
N GLY A 173 15.76 14.51 -23.16
CA GLY A 173 17.18 14.73 -23.46
C GLY A 173 17.59 14.36 -24.90
N GLN A 174 17.09 15.09 -25.89
CA GLN A 174 17.87 15.37 -27.10
C GLN A 174 17.92 16.90 -27.25
N PRO A 175 19.10 17.51 -27.46
CA PRO A 175 19.16 18.91 -27.82
C PRO A 175 18.34 19.10 -29.10
N ALA A 176 17.55 20.16 -29.15
CA ALA A 176 16.87 20.56 -30.37
C ALA A 176 17.95 20.74 -31.45
N ASP A 177 18.06 19.76 -32.34
CA ASP A 177 18.96 19.84 -33.48
C ASP A 177 18.64 21.12 -34.24
N ALA A 178 19.69 21.89 -34.43
CA ALA A 178 19.68 23.18 -35.08
C ALA A 178 18.88 23.11 -36.38
N LYS A 179 17.86 23.97 -36.50
CA LYS A 179 17.46 24.45 -37.81
C LYS A 179 18.70 25.11 -38.44
N LYS A 180 19.43 24.36 -39.26
CA LYS A 180 20.24 24.94 -40.33
C LYS A 180 19.27 25.58 -41.31
N SER A 181 18.98 26.86 -41.06
CA SER A 181 18.53 27.76 -42.10
C SER A 181 19.76 28.13 -42.92
N LEU A 182 19.82 27.62 -44.15
CA LEU A 182 20.51 28.27 -45.27
C LEU A 182 19.69 29.49 -45.69
#